data_AF-A0A7C3T1Q7-F1
#
_entry.id   AF-A0A7C3T1Q7-F1
#
_cell.length_a   1.000
_cell.length_b   1.000
_cell.length_c   1.000
_cell.angle_alpha   90.00
_cell.angle_beta   90.00
_cell.angle_gamma   90.00
#
_symmetry.space_group_name_H-M   'P 1'
#
loop_
_entity.id
_entity.type
_entity.pdbx_description
1 polymer ?
#
loop_
_entity_poly.entity_id
_entity_poly.type
_entity_poly.pdbx_seq_one_letter_code
_entity_poly.pdbx_strand_id
1 'polypeptide(L)' 'MRILITGITGFVGSHLTEYALSRGDVEVYGTVRWRSRMENIE' A
#
# COMPACT_ATOMS: atom_id res chain seq x y z
N MET A 1 -9.22 -10.88 -4.55
CA MET A 1 -9.20 -10.80 -3.06
C MET A 1 -9.04 -9.34 -2.64
N ARG A 2 -9.66 -8.89 -1.53
CA ARG A 2 -9.54 -7.50 -1.05
C ARG A 2 -8.59 -7.41 0.14
N ILE A 3 -7.65 -6.47 0.11
CA ILE A 3 -6.64 -6.26 1.16
C ILE A 3 -6.68 -4.81 1.63
N LEU A 4 -6.64 -4.60 2.95
CA LEU A 4 -6.51 -3.28 3.56
C LEU A 4 -5.13 -3.13 4.21
N ILE A 5 -4.37 -2.10 3.83
CA ILE A 5 -3.05 -1.78 4.39
C ILE A 5 -3.12 -0.43 5.11
N THR A 6 -3.14 -0.45 6.44
CA THR A 6 -3.13 0.76 7.27
C THR A 6 -1.68 1.15 7.57
N GLY A 7 -1.15 2.12 6.81
CA GLY A 7 0.29 2.41 6.75
C GLY A 7 0.90 2.23 5.36
N ILE A 8 0.06 2.28 4.32
CA ILE A 8 0.43 2.03 2.92
C ILE A 8 1.59 2.92 2.42
N THR A 9 1.77 4.11 3.00
CA THR A 9 2.82 5.07 2.60
C THR A 9 4.18 4.83 3.26
N GLY A 10 4.27 3.95 4.25
CA GLY A 10 5.52 3.62 4.92
C GLY A 10 6.37 2.66 4.10
N PHE A 11 7.67 2.59 4.39
CA PHE A 11 8.63 1.74 3.68
C PHE A 11 8.14 0.30 3.50
N VAL A 12 7.69 -0.35 4.57
CA VAL A 12 7.18 -1.74 4.49
C VAL A 12 5.83 -1.81 3.80
N GLY A 13 4.95 -0.84 4.05
CA GLY A 13 3.59 -0.81 3.50
C GLY A 13 3.58 -0.68 1.98
N SER A 14 4.49 0.11 1.42
CA SER A 14 4.60 0.28 -0.03
C SER A 14 5.12 -0.96 -0.74
N HIS A 15 6.20 -1.58 -0.23
CA HIS A 15 6.73 -2.82 -0.79
C HIS A 15 5.73 -3.99 -0.68
N LEU A 16 4.97 -4.04 0.43
CA LEU A 16 3.88 -5.01 0.58
C LEU A 16 2.77 -4.76 -0.46
N THR A 17 2.49 -3.50 -0.77
CA THR A 17 1.52 -3.11 -1.79
C THR A 17 1.97 -3.55 -3.18
N GLU A 18 3.22 -3.29 -3.56
CA GLU A 18 3.80 -3.78 -4.81
C GLU A 18 3.72 -5.30 -4.93
N TYR A 19 4.14 -6.01 -3.88
CA TYR A 19 4.06 -7.47 -3.84
C TYR A 19 2.62 -7.96 -4.00
N ALA A 20 1.66 -7.36 -3.27
CA ALA A 20 0.26 -7.73 -3.37
C ALA A 20 -0.27 -7.51 -4.79
N LEU A 21 -0.05 -6.33 -5.36
CA LEU A 21 -0.51 -5.97 -6.71
C LEU A 21 0.11 -6.88 -7.79
N SER A 22 1.37 -7.32 -7.62
CA SER A 22 2.05 -8.22 -8.57
C SER A 22 1.34 -9.56 -8.78
N ARG A 23 0.45 -9.96 -7.86
CA ARG A 23 -0.34 -11.19 -7.98
C ARG A 23 -1.46 -11.10 -9.03
N GLY A 24 -1.87 -9.89 -9.40
CA GLY A 24 -2.85 -9.64 -10.47
C GLY A 24 -4.31 -10.00 -10.16
N ASP A 25 -4.60 -10.62 -9.01
CA ASP A 25 -5.93 -11.09 -8.59
C ASP A 25 -6.44 -10.38 -7.31
N VAL A 26 -5.80 -9.29 -6.93
CA VAL A 26 -6.09 -8.55 -5.69
C VAL A 26 -6.48 -7.10 -5.94
N GLU A 27 -7.28 -6.57 -5.03
CA GLU A 27 -7.68 -5.17 -4.95
C GLU A 27 -7.17 -4.63 -3.60
N VAL A 28 -6.30 -3.63 -3.64
CA VAL A 28 -5.63 -3.09 -2.45
C VAL A 28 -6.24 -1.74 -2.09
N TYR A 29 -6.60 -1.59 -0.81
CA TYR A 29 -7.06 -0.36 -0.20
C TYR A 29 -6.03 0.10 0.83
N GLY A 30 -5.76 1.41 0.85
CA GLY A 30 -4.79 2.01 1.76
C GLY A 30 -5.38 3.13 2.59
N THR A 31 -4.86 3.32 3.80
CA THR A 31 -5.12 4.54 4.57
C THR A 31 -3.89 5.44 4.60
N VAL A 32 -4.12 6.72 4.36
CA VAL A 32 -3.10 7.78 4.39
C VAL A 32 -3.44 8.74 5.53
N ARG A 33 -2.44 9.13 6.33
CA ARG A 33 -2.60 10.18 7.34
C ARG A 33 -2.23 11.53 6.72
N TRP A 34 -2.80 12.62 7.23
CA TRP A 34 -2.58 14.00 6.73
C TRP A 34 -1.11 14.38 6.50
N ARG A 35 -0.20 13.91 7.37
CA ARG A 35 1.24 14.19 7.33
C ARG A 35 2.10 13.01 6.85
N SER A 36 1.49 12.01 6.25
CA SER A 36 2.22 10.88 5.68
C SER A 36 3.07 11.35 4.50
N ARG A 37 4.36 11.05 4.55
CA ARG A 37 5.23 11.18 3.37
C ARG A 37 4.79 10.13 2.35
N MET A 38 4.59 10.54 1.11
CA MET A 38 4.13 9.68 0.01
C MET A 38 5.28 9.20 -0.89
N GLU A 39 6.52 9.52 -0.52
CA GLU A 39 7.73 9.25 -1.29
C GLU A 39 7.96 7.76 -1.64
N ASN A 40 7.36 6.85 -0.86
CA ASN A 40 7.52 5.40 -1.08
C ASN A 40 6.40 4.78 -1.95
N ILE A 41 5.39 5.53 -2.36
CA ILE A 41 4.31 5.02 -3.21
C ILE A 41 4.44 5.70 -4.58
N GLU A 42 4.63 4.92 -5.65
CA GLU A 42 4.58 5.34 -7.05
C GLU A 42 3.29 4.89 -7.75
#